data_AF-A0A4P6PB39-F1
#
_entry.id   AF-A0A4P6PB39-F1
#
_cell.length_a   1.000
_cell.length_b   1.000
_cell.length_c   1.000
_cell.angle_alpha   90.00
_cell.angle_beta   90.00
_cell.angle_gamma   90.00
#
_symmetry.space_group_name_H-M   'P 1'
#
loop_
_entity.id
_entity.type
_entity.pdbx_description
1 polymer ?
#
loop_
_entity_poly.entity_id
_entity_poly.type
_entity_poly.pdbx_seq_one_letter_code
_entity_poly.pdbx_strand_id
1 'polypeptide(L)'
;MKTEKLSNDLVRVSGRPQAIVLNFNFEKTGVRMNRFIPILLVGIMALTGCEKDAGSIEEREERDPNVLSGQQYMEQGNYDAAIQEFKTALEQEPRMARPHLDLAIIYQQHKINYIHAIYHYDRYLELRPNAEKADFIEEQKMKVAQALANTLVNNSPEVKKVIQQRNTLIQQNNDLKRQLADALKKKAEEPVVKTVSADKPISADKPENTAPAPSPETITKTAPKSASIAPAGTSQVPTKPKHQIYHVVAGDTLTKIATRYYGDSGKWDIIYEANKGMMRSPGDLRVGQTLVIPSIQN
;
A
#
# COMPACT_ATOMS: atom_id res chain seq x y z
N MET A 1 -29.48 -10.47 -51.72
CA MET A 1 -29.67 -9.83 -53.05
C MET A 1 -30.69 -8.72 -52.92
N LYS A 2 -30.34 -7.55 -53.47
CA LYS A 2 -31.14 -6.36 -53.80
C LYS A 2 -31.53 -5.36 -52.68
N THR A 3 -30.80 -4.26 -52.80
CA THR A 3 -30.91 -2.89 -52.32
C THR A 3 -32.03 -2.09 -53.00
N GLU A 4 -32.24 -0.88 -52.42
CA GLU A 4 -32.83 0.35 -53.00
C GLU A 4 -34.37 0.42 -53.09
N LYS A 5 -35.03 1.54 -52.71
CA LYS A 5 -34.70 2.95 -52.98
C LYS A 5 -35.42 3.90 -51.99
N LEU A 6 -34.76 5.03 -51.70
CA LEU A 6 -35.34 6.26 -51.15
C LEU A 6 -36.41 6.85 -52.09
N SER A 7 -37.41 7.55 -51.54
CA SER A 7 -37.79 8.87 -52.07
C SER A 7 -38.40 9.78 -51.00
N ASN A 8 -37.90 11.01 -51.01
CA ASN A 8 -38.36 12.19 -50.31
C ASN A 8 -39.79 12.56 -50.70
N ASP A 9 -40.52 13.18 -49.76
CA ASP A 9 -41.43 14.27 -50.10
C ASP A 9 -41.30 15.40 -49.07
N LEU A 10 -40.79 16.53 -49.54
CA LEU A 10 -40.93 17.84 -48.90
C LEU A 10 -42.31 18.38 -49.23
N VAL A 11 -43.09 18.78 -48.22
CA VAL A 11 -43.98 19.93 -48.35
C VAL A 11 -43.92 20.77 -47.08
N ARG A 12 -43.32 21.95 -47.22
CA ARG A 12 -43.38 23.08 -46.29
C ARG A 12 -44.49 24.00 -46.79
N VAL A 13 -45.65 24.06 -46.12
CA VAL A 13 -46.59 25.19 -46.27
C VAL A 13 -47.31 25.49 -44.95
N SER A 14 -47.14 26.74 -44.55
CA SER A 14 -47.82 27.61 -43.58
C SER A 14 -49.23 27.25 -43.06
N GLY A 15 -49.43 27.45 -41.75
CA GLY A 15 -50.75 27.70 -41.14
C GLY A 15 -50.65 27.93 -39.63
N ARG A 16 -51.09 29.10 -39.15
CA ARG A 16 -51.05 29.54 -37.73
C ARG A 16 -51.90 28.65 -36.81
N PRO A 17 -51.50 28.36 -35.56
CA PRO A 17 -52.40 27.73 -34.59
C PRO A 17 -53.44 28.72 -34.07
N GLN A 18 -54.72 28.33 -34.10
CA GLN A 18 -55.82 29.10 -33.52
C GLN A 18 -55.75 29.09 -31.98
N ALA A 19 -55.92 30.27 -31.39
CA ALA A 19 -55.91 30.49 -29.95
C ALA A 19 -57.19 29.95 -29.30
N ILE A 20 -57.03 29.06 -28.32
CA ILE A 20 -58.09 28.67 -27.39
C ILE A 20 -58.17 29.77 -26.32
N VAL A 21 -59.27 30.51 -26.30
CA VAL A 21 -59.58 31.53 -25.31
C VAL A 21 -60.17 30.84 -24.07
N LEU A 22 -59.38 30.75 -22.99
CA LEU A 22 -59.91 30.42 -21.66
C LEU A 22 -60.25 31.72 -20.94
N ASN A 23 -61.54 32.01 -20.82
CA ASN A 23 -62.08 33.09 -19.99
C ASN A 23 -61.91 32.71 -18.50
N PHE A 24 -61.01 33.41 -17.80
CA PHE A 24 -60.96 33.40 -16.34
C PHE A 24 -61.68 34.64 -15.80
N ASN A 25 -62.81 34.42 -15.13
CA ASN A 25 -63.52 35.45 -14.37
C ASN A 25 -62.71 35.81 -13.12
N PHE A 26 -62.30 37.07 -13.03
CA PHE A 26 -61.56 37.64 -11.92
C PHE A 26 -62.55 38.20 -10.89
N GLU A 27 -62.82 37.43 -9.84
CA GLU A 27 -63.65 37.88 -8.73
C GLU A 27 -62.80 38.71 -7.75
N LYS A 28 -63.32 39.88 -7.39
CA LYS A 28 -62.68 40.94 -6.61
C LYS A 28 -62.21 40.45 -5.24
N THR A 29 -60.91 40.52 -4.97
CA THR A 29 -60.40 40.71 -3.61
C THR A 29 -59.51 41.95 -3.58
N GLY A 30 -60.03 43.01 -2.95
CA GLY A 30 -59.33 44.26 -2.77
C GLY A 30 -58.19 44.13 -1.76
N VAL A 31 -56.96 44.03 -2.25
CA VAL A 31 -55.75 44.30 -1.47
C VAL A 31 -55.07 45.50 -2.12
N ARG A 32 -54.89 46.58 -1.36
CA ARG A 32 -54.15 47.77 -1.81
C ARG A 32 -52.69 47.39 -2.02
N MET A 33 -52.31 47.14 -3.28
CA MET A 33 -50.94 46.83 -3.69
C MET A 33 -50.04 48.07 -3.44
N ASN A 34 -49.16 47.97 -2.46
CA ASN A 34 -48.19 49.00 -2.12
C ASN A 34 -47.21 49.19 -3.29
N ARG A 35 -47.13 50.41 -3.86
CA ARG A 35 -46.35 50.74 -5.09
C ARG A 35 -44.82 50.71 -4.91
N PHE A 36 -44.30 50.03 -3.89
CA PHE A 36 -42.88 49.89 -3.60
C PHE A 36 -42.35 48.45 -3.77
N ILE A 37 -43.24 47.47 -3.96
CA ILE A 37 -42.85 46.06 -4.16
C ILE A 37 -42.03 45.82 -5.46
N PRO A 38 -42.25 46.51 -6.61
CA PRO A 38 -41.43 46.25 -7.80
C PRO A 38 -40.02 46.86 -7.71
N ILE A 39 -39.75 47.75 -6.75
CA ILE A 39 -38.42 48.37 -6.56
C ILE A 39 -37.53 47.47 -5.69
N LEU A 40 -38.11 46.67 -4.79
CA LEU A 40 -37.36 45.69 -3.99
C LEU A 40 -36.84 44.52 -4.84
N LEU A 41 -37.53 44.16 -5.94
CA LEU A 41 -37.14 43.06 -6.82
C LEU A 41 -36.07 43.44 -7.85
N VAL A 42 -35.94 44.73 -8.20
CA VAL A 42 -34.84 45.25 -9.03
C VAL A 42 -33.57 45.46 -8.21
N GLY A 43 -33.69 45.74 -6.90
CA GLY A 43 -32.54 45.81 -5.98
C GLY A 43 -31.87 44.45 -5.70
N ILE A 44 -32.60 43.34 -5.83
CA ILE A 44 -32.06 41.98 -5.63
C ILE A 44 -31.31 41.47 -6.89
N MET A 45 -31.58 42.04 -8.07
CA MET A 45 -30.85 41.72 -9.31
C MET A 45 -29.49 42.43 -9.43
N ALA A 46 -29.17 43.35 -8.51
CA ALA A 46 -27.85 43.99 -8.42
C ALA A 46 -26.87 43.22 -7.50
N LEU A 47 -27.27 42.07 -6.94
CA LEU A 47 -26.39 41.19 -6.16
C LEU A 47 -25.95 39.93 -6.90
N THR A 48 -26.40 39.70 -8.13
CA THR A 48 -25.78 38.71 -9.03
C THR A 48 -24.62 39.34 -9.77
N GLY A 49 -23.65 39.87 -9.02
CA GLY A 49 -22.31 40.04 -9.55
C GLY A 49 -21.77 38.64 -9.82
N CYS A 50 -21.50 38.32 -11.08
CA CYS A 50 -20.64 37.19 -11.38
C CYS A 50 -19.33 37.41 -10.64
N GLU A 51 -19.06 36.60 -9.61
CA GLU A 51 -17.75 36.45 -8.99
C GLU A 51 -16.84 35.76 -10.02
N LYS A 52 -16.48 36.50 -11.07
CA LYS A 52 -15.41 36.15 -11.99
C LYS A 52 -14.11 36.51 -11.28
N ASP A 53 -13.24 35.51 -11.18
CA ASP A 53 -11.88 35.55 -10.64
C ASP A 53 -11.71 35.38 -9.12
N ALA A 54 -12.45 34.41 -8.59
CA ALA A 54 -11.81 33.48 -7.67
C ALA A 54 -10.81 32.62 -8.47
N GLY A 55 -9.57 33.11 -8.66
CA GLY A 55 -8.51 32.36 -9.34
C GLY A 55 -8.42 30.91 -8.84
N SER A 56 -7.92 29.99 -9.68
CA SER A 56 -7.77 28.58 -9.31
C SER A 56 -7.10 28.43 -7.93
N ILE A 57 -7.37 27.35 -7.19
CA ILE A 57 -6.74 27.10 -5.88
C ILE A 57 -5.21 27.27 -5.99
N GLU A 58 -4.64 26.85 -7.12
CA GLU A 58 -3.24 27.05 -7.48
C GLU A 58 -2.82 28.52 -7.58
N GLU A 59 -3.57 29.37 -8.30
CA GLU A 59 -3.28 30.81 -8.38
C GLU A 59 -3.44 31.55 -7.05
N ARG A 60 -4.21 31.01 -6.10
CA ARG A 60 -4.33 31.59 -4.77
C ARG A 60 -3.12 31.23 -3.91
N GLU A 61 -2.69 29.96 -3.97
CA GLU A 61 -1.47 29.50 -3.31
C GLU A 61 -0.23 30.29 -3.79
N GLU A 62 -0.15 30.60 -5.08
CA GLU A 62 0.96 31.36 -5.67
C GLU A 62 1.02 32.83 -5.23
N ARG A 63 -0.06 33.37 -4.65
CA ARG A 63 -0.11 34.74 -4.12
C ARG A 63 0.04 34.79 -2.60
N ASP A 64 0.16 33.66 -1.92
CA ASP A 64 0.35 33.63 -0.48
C ASP A 64 1.70 34.29 -0.10
N PRO A 65 1.71 35.27 0.83
CA PRO A 65 2.93 35.99 1.18
C PRO A 65 4.06 35.10 1.70
N ASN A 66 3.74 34.06 2.48
CA ASN A 66 4.74 33.16 3.05
C ASN A 66 5.26 32.20 1.96
N VAL A 67 4.40 31.80 1.01
CA VAL A 67 4.85 31.00 -0.14
C VAL A 67 5.82 31.79 -1.02
N LEU A 68 5.50 33.04 -1.33
CA LEU A 68 6.39 33.93 -2.10
C LEU A 68 7.72 34.20 -1.37
N SER A 69 7.65 34.49 -0.07
CA SER A 69 8.82 34.66 0.80
C SER A 69 9.70 33.41 0.81
N GLY A 70 9.08 32.23 0.95
CA GLY A 70 9.78 30.94 0.89
C GLY A 70 10.49 30.69 -0.44
N GLN A 71 9.84 31.00 -1.56
CA GLN A 71 10.44 30.91 -2.89
C GLN A 71 11.61 31.88 -3.06
N GLN A 72 11.46 33.12 -2.60
CA GLN A 72 12.54 34.10 -2.62
C GLN A 72 13.76 33.62 -1.79
N TYR A 73 13.54 33.00 -0.63
CA TYR A 73 14.62 32.42 0.14
C TYR A 73 15.27 31.21 -0.55
N MET A 74 14.51 30.40 -1.31
CA MET A 74 15.07 29.35 -2.15
C MET A 74 16.00 29.92 -3.23
N GLU A 75 15.59 30.99 -3.91
CA GLU A 75 16.42 31.67 -4.94
C GLU A 75 17.73 32.22 -4.35
N GLN A 76 17.69 32.66 -3.09
CA GLN A 76 18.88 33.10 -2.35
C GLN A 76 19.73 31.94 -1.81
N GLY A 77 19.28 30.69 -1.96
CA GLY A 77 19.91 29.51 -1.35
C GLY A 77 19.75 29.43 0.17
N ASN A 78 18.91 30.26 0.78
CA ASN A 78 18.62 30.23 2.21
C ASN A 78 17.50 29.23 2.51
N TYR A 79 17.83 27.95 2.38
CA TYR A 79 16.86 26.86 2.49
C TYR A 79 16.22 26.74 3.88
N ASP A 80 16.92 27.14 4.95
CA ASP A 80 16.35 27.09 6.31
C ASP A 80 15.25 28.12 6.49
N ALA A 81 15.46 29.35 6.02
CA ALA A 81 14.42 30.37 6.03
C ALA A 81 13.25 29.97 5.14
N ALA A 82 13.52 29.46 3.93
CA ALA A 82 12.48 28.97 3.02
C ALA A 82 11.59 27.89 3.68
N ILE A 83 12.20 26.92 4.38
CA ILE A 83 11.44 25.89 5.12
C ILE A 83 10.51 26.52 6.16
N GLN A 84 10.96 27.53 6.90
CA GLN A 84 10.13 28.19 7.92
C GLN A 84 8.94 28.91 7.28
N GLU A 85 9.17 29.68 6.22
CA GLU A 85 8.09 30.40 5.53
C GLU A 85 7.04 29.42 4.96
N PHE A 86 7.47 28.34 4.30
CA PHE A 86 6.53 27.32 3.81
C PHE A 86 5.78 26.61 4.95
N LYS A 87 6.40 26.39 6.11
CA LYS A 87 5.71 25.84 7.29
C LYS A 87 4.68 26.81 7.83
N THR A 88 5.02 28.09 7.98
CA THR A 88 4.08 29.14 8.39
C THR A 88 2.88 29.20 7.45
N ALA A 89 3.11 29.10 6.13
CA ALA A 89 2.04 29.01 5.14
C ALA A 89 1.12 27.81 5.44
N LEU A 90 1.69 26.62 5.63
CA LEU A 90 0.95 25.38 5.89
C LEU A 90 0.25 25.34 7.25
N GLU A 91 0.72 26.10 8.24
CA GLU A 91 0.04 26.30 9.52
C GLU A 91 -1.24 27.11 9.36
N GLN A 92 -1.24 28.10 8.46
CA GLN A 92 -2.40 28.93 8.15
C GLN A 92 -3.39 28.20 7.26
N GLU A 93 -2.91 27.58 6.18
CA GLU A 93 -3.72 26.80 5.26
C GLU A 93 -3.11 25.41 4.99
N PRO A 94 -3.54 24.36 5.74
CA PRO A 94 -2.96 23.02 5.65
C PRO A 94 -3.21 22.25 4.34
N ARG A 95 -4.00 22.82 3.42
CA ARG A 95 -4.39 22.18 2.16
C ARG A 95 -3.66 22.74 0.94
N MET A 96 -2.71 23.66 1.14
CA MET A 96 -1.89 24.17 0.05
C MET A 96 -0.94 23.09 -0.46
N ALA A 97 -1.02 22.78 -1.76
CA ALA A 97 -0.17 21.74 -2.34
C ALA A 97 1.23 22.28 -2.63
N ARG A 98 1.35 23.51 -3.15
CA ARG A 98 2.62 24.08 -3.61
C ARG A 98 3.73 24.08 -2.54
N PRO A 99 3.49 24.51 -1.29
CA PRO A 99 4.52 24.51 -0.26
C PRO A 99 5.04 23.11 0.05
N HIS A 100 4.19 22.08 -0.04
CA HIS A 100 4.63 20.70 0.09
C HIS A 100 5.62 20.32 -1.03
N LEU A 101 5.34 20.68 -2.29
CA LEU A 101 6.29 20.40 -3.37
C LEU A 101 7.63 21.11 -3.18
N ASP A 102 7.61 22.39 -2.84
CA ASP A 102 8.83 23.18 -2.66
C ASP A 102 9.64 22.67 -1.45
N LEU A 103 8.98 22.29 -0.34
CA LEU A 103 9.62 21.61 0.79
C LEU A 103 10.23 20.27 0.40
N ALA A 104 9.54 19.46 -0.42
CA ALA A 104 10.05 18.16 -0.86
C ALA A 104 11.38 18.32 -1.64
N ILE A 105 11.45 19.31 -2.53
CA ILE A 105 12.65 19.64 -3.30
C ILE A 105 13.79 20.06 -2.36
N ILE A 106 13.53 20.95 -1.40
CA ILE A 106 14.54 21.39 -0.43
C ILE A 106 15.07 20.20 0.37
N TYR A 107 14.18 19.35 0.88
CA TYR A 107 14.58 18.20 1.68
C TYR A 107 15.34 17.16 0.86
N GLN A 108 14.98 16.96 -0.41
CA GLN A 108 15.68 16.04 -1.30
C GLN A 108 17.09 16.53 -1.65
N GLN A 109 17.23 17.79 -2.05
CA GLN A 109 18.45 18.27 -2.73
C GLN A 109 19.44 18.94 -1.78
N HIS A 110 18.97 19.64 -0.75
CA HIS A 110 19.82 20.49 0.08
C HIS A 110 19.97 19.96 1.50
N LYS A 111 18.90 19.40 2.09
CA LYS A 111 18.97 18.81 3.43
C LYS A 111 19.29 17.33 3.43
N ILE A 112 19.17 16.66 2.27
CA ILE A 112 19.38 15.21 2.08
C ILE A 112 18.58 14.41 3.12
N ASN A 113 17.37 14.88 3.42
CA ASN A 113 16.44 14.24 4.35
C ASN A 113 15.33 13.56 3.55
N TYR A 114 15.65 12.37 3.04
CA TYR A 114 14.77 11.63 2.13
C TYR A 114 13.40 11.30 2.73
N ILE A 115 13.32 11.14 4.06
CA ILE A 115 12.06 10.85 4.75
C ILE A 115 11.11 12.05 4.64
N HIS A 116 11.59 13.26 4.96
CA HIS A 116 10.78 14.48 4.83
C HIS A 116 10.43 14.77 3.37
N ALA A 117 11.37 14.52 2.44
CA ALA A 117 11.10 14.69 1.02
C ALA A 117 9.96 13.79 0.52
N ILE A 118 9.99 12.49 0.85
CA ILE A 118 8.94 11.53 0.47
C ILE A 118 7.59 11.96 1.07
N TYR A 119 7.55 12.30 2.37
CA TYR A 119 6.34 12.78 3.04
C TYR A 119 5.70 13.95 2.28
N HIS A 120 6.50 14.95 1.92
CA HIS A 120 6.00 16.13 1.25
C HIS A 120 5.59 15.87 -0.21
N TYR A 121 6.26 14.94 -0.91
CA TYR A 121 5.78 14.47 -2.21
C TYR A 121 4.43 13.75 -2.12
N ASP A 122 4.25 12.86 -1.14
CA ASP A 122 2.96 12.19 -0.92
C ASP A 122 1.85 13.21 -0.64
N ARG A 123 2.10 14.20 0.22
CA ARG A 123 1.13 15.27 0.50
C ARG A 123 0.75 16.07 -0.75
N TYR A 124 1.72 16.38 -1.61
CA TYR A 124 1.44 17.06 -2.88
C TYR A 124 0.52 16.22 -3.77
N LEU A 125 0.82 14.94 -3.93
CA LEU A 125 0.07 14.01 -4.76
C LEU A 125 -1.33 13.69 -4.21
N GLU A 126 -1.49 13.66 -2.88
CA GLU A 126 -2.79 13.53 -2.23
C GLU A 126 -3.69 14.74 -2.49
N LEU A 127 -3.13 15.95 -2.43
CA LEU A 127 -3.88 17.19 -2.66
C LEU A 127 -4.16 17.41 -4.15
N ARG A 128 -3.28 16.91 -5.04
CA ARG A 128 -3.39 17.08 -6.49
C ARG A 128 -3.09 15.79 -7.26
N PRO A 129 -3.96 14.77 -7.16
CA PRO A 129 -3.75 13.49 -7.82
C PRO A 129 -3.76 13.57 -9.35
N ASN A 130 -4.41 14.59 -9.91
CA ASN A 130 -4.54 14.81 -11.35
C ASN A 130 -3.75 16.03 -11.84
N ALA A 131 -2.74 16.49 -11.10
CA ALA A 131 -1.85 17.55 -11.58
C ALA A 131 -1.10 17.06 -12.83
N GLU A 132 -0.84 17.96 -13.79
CA GLU A 132 -0.06 17.65 -15.00
C GLU A 132 1.30 17.02 -14.66
N LYS A 133 1.92 17.48 -13.55
CA LYS A 133 3.21 16.98 -13.06
C LYS A 133 3.13 15.79 -12.11
N ALA A 134 1.95 15.22 -11.84
CA ALA A 134 1.79 14.17 -10.82
C ALA A 134 2.68 12.95 -11.11
N ASP A 135 2.69 12.44 -12.34
CA ASP A 135 3.51 11.30 -12.73
C ASP A 135 5.02 11.56 -12.55
N PHE A 136 5.47 12.77 -12.91
CA PHE A 136 6.85 13.18 -12.70
C PHE A 136 7.20 13.24 -11.21
N ILE A 137 6.32 13.78 -10.38
CA ILE A 137 6.52 13.87 -8.93
C ILE A 137 6.53 12.47 -8.28
N GLU A 138 5.67 11.56 -8.72
CA GLU A 138 5.70 10.15 -8.28
C GLU A 138 7.04 9.50 -8.65
N GLU A 139 7.55 9.73 -9.88
CA GLU A 139 8.86 9.23 -10.29
C GLU A 139 9.99 9.78 -9.42
N GLN A 140 9.97 11.09 -9.11
CA GLN A 140 10.97 11.70 -8.21
C GLN A 140 10.90 11.10 -6.80
N LYS A 141 9.69 10.92 -6.25
CA LYS A 141 9.49 10.27 -4.96
C LYS A 141 10.09 8.87 -4.94
N MET A 142 9.89 8.09 -6.00
CA MET A 142 10.46 6.74 -6.11
C MET A 142 11.99 6.74 -6.18
N LYS A 143 12.60 7.72 -6.88
CA LYS A 143 14.06 7.91 -6.87
C LYS A 143 14.59 8.23 -5.47
N VAL A 144 13.89 9.10 -4.74
CA VAL A 144 14.23 9.43 -3.36
C VAL A 144 14.10 8.21 -2.43
N ALA A 145 13.04 7.42 -2.60
CA ALA A 145 12.86 6.17 -1.85
C ALA A 145 13.98 5.16 -2.14
N GLN A 146 14.42 5.06 -3.39
CA GLN A 146 15.57 4.23 -3.76
C GLN A 146 16.88 4.75 -3.14
N ALA A 147 17.10 6.06 -3.14
CA ALA A 147 18.26 6.67 -2.49
C ALA A 147 18.26 6.37 -0.98
N LEU A 148 17.11 6.52 -0.31
CA LEU A 148 16.95 6.13 1.10
C LEU A 148 17.27 4.65 1.32
N ALA A 149 16.70 3.74 0.51
CA ALA A 149 16.98 2.32 0.61
C ALA A 149 18.48 2.02 0.48
N ASN A 150 19.16 2.64 -0.48
CA ASN A 150 20.60 2.50 -0.66
C ASN A 150 21.39 2.99 0.57
N THR A 151 21.01 4.12 1.16
CA THR A 151 21.67 4.60 2.39
C THR A 151 21.50 3.61 3.55
N LEU A 152 20.31 3.01 3.71
CA LEU A 152 20.06 2.03 4.76
C LEU A 152 20.86 0.75 4.54
N VAL A 153 20.89 0.25 3.30
CA VAL A 153 21.67 -0.94 2.92
C VAL A 153 23.17 -0.71 3.16
N ASN A 154 23.68 0.49 2.86
CA ASN A 154 25.11 0.77 2.99
C ASN A 154 25.54 1.11 4.42
N ASN A 155 24.65 1.68 5.24
CA ASN A 155 25.02 2.21 6.56
C ASN A 155 24.50 1.38 7.73
N SER A 156 23.67 0.35 7.53
CA SER A 156 23.26 -0.59 8.59
C SER A 156 23.92 -1.97 8.41
N PRO A 157 24.83 -2.38 9.32
CA PRO A 157 25.39 -3.73 9.36
C PRO A 157 24.32 -4.83 9.46
N GLU A 158 23.25 -4.58 10.21
CA GLU A 158 22.14 -5.50 10.41
C GLU A 158 21.40 -5.76 9.10
N VAL A 159 21.08 -4.69 8.35
CA VAL A 159 20.44 -4.78 7.04
C VAL A 159 21.33 -5.55 6.06
N LYS A 160 22.65 -5.26 6.03
CA LYS A 160 23.61 -6.01 5.19
C LYS A 160 23.60 -7.50 5.51
N LYS A 161 23.62 -7.85 6.80
CA LYS A 161 23.61 -9.25 7.26
C LYS A 161 22.35 -9.97 6.79
N VAL A 162 21.19 -9.34 6.90
CA VAL A 162 19.91 -9.91 6.43
C VAL A 162 19.94 -10.13 4.92
N ILE A 163 20.44 -9.16 4.14
CA ILE A 163 20.55 -9.29 2.68
C ILE A 163 21.51 -10.43 2.30
N GLN A 164 22.66 -10.54 2.97
CA GLN A 164 23.61 -11.62 2.76
C GLN A 164 22.99 -12.99 3.07
N GLN A 165 22.35 -13.14 4.23
CA GLN A 165 21.67 -14.36 4.63
C GLN A 165 20.59 -14.75 3.63
N ARG A 166 19.77 -13.79 3.17
CA ARG A 166 18.77 -14.03 2.13
C ARG A 166 19.41 -14.56 0.85
N ASN A 167 20.50 -13.96 0.39
CA ASN A 167 21.18 -14.39 -0.84
C ASN A 167 21.75 -15.82 -0.71
N THR A 168 22.34 -16.15 0.45
CA THR A 168 22.80 -17.51 0.76
C THR A 168 21.65 -18.51 0.74
N LEU A 169 20.51 -18.19 1.36
CA LEU A 169 19.35 -19.07 1.36
C LEU A 169 18.77 -19.28 -0.05
N ILE A 170 18.75 -18.24 -0.88
CA ILE A 170 18.34 -18.34 -2.29
C ILE A 170 19.24 -19.32 -3.03
N GLN A 171 20.56 -19.19 -2.86
CA GLN A 171 21.53 -20.09 -3.48
C GLN A 171 21.33 -21.54 -3.02
N GLN A 172 21.24 -21.76 -1.71
CA GLN A 172 20.99 -23.09 -1.14
C GLN A 172 19.69 -23.70 -1.64
N ASN A 173 18.62 -22.91 -1.76
CA ASN A 173 17.33 -23.37 -2.28
C ASN A 173 17.44 -23.83 -3.74
N ASN A 174 18.19 -23.08 -4.56
CA ASN A 174 18.43 -23.44 -5.96
C ASN A 174 19.30 -24.69 -6.09
N ASP A 175 20.32 -24.84 -5.25
CA ASP A 175 21.19 -26.03 -5.27
C ASP A 175 20.46 -27.28 -4.79
N LEU A 176 19.64 -27.18 -3.73
CA LEU A 176 18.78 -28.28 -3.30
C LEU A 176 17.76 -28.67 -4.36
N LYS A 177 17.18 -27.70 -5.10
CA LYS A 177 16.28 -28.00 -6.23
C LYS A 177 16.99 -28.79 -7.33
N ARG A 178 18.25 -28.45 -7.65
CA ARG A 178 19.06 -29.20 -8.61
C ARG A 178 19.34 -30.61 -8.11
N GLN A 179 19.81 -30.74 -6.86
CA GLN A 179 20.09 -32.05 -6.25
C GLN A 179 18.84 -32.93 -6.21
N LEU A 180 17.67 -32.35 -5.90
CA LEU A 180 16.40 -33.06 -5.91
C LEU A 180 16.05 -33.55 -7.32
N ALA A 181 16.20 -32.69 -8.33
CA ALA A 181 15.97 -33.08 -9.72
C ALA A 181 16.90 -34.22 -10.17
N ASP A 182 18.19 -34.13 -9.82
CA ASP A 182 19.17 -35.16 -10.13
C ASP A 182 18.89 -36.47 -9.40
N ALA A 183 18.47 -36.42 -8.14
CA ALA A 183 18.09 -37.59 -7.36
C ALA A 183 16.84 -38.28 -7.92
N LEU A 184 15.83 -37.49 -8.34
CA LEU A 184 14.64 -38.03 -8.99
C LEU A 184 14.96 -38.68 -10.34
N LYS A 185 15.88 -38.09 -11.11
CA LYS A 185 16.35 -38.67 -12.37
C LYS A 185 17.08 -39.99 -12.13
N LYS A 186 18.03 -40.04 -11.17
CA LYS A 186 18.73 -41.28 -10.81
C LYS A 186 17.78 -42.37 -10.34
N LYS A 187 16.78 -42.04 -9.52
CA LYS A 187 15.75 -42.99 -9.07
C LYS A 187 14.88 -43.51 -10.23
N ALA A 188 14.65 -42.70 -11.26
CA ALA A 188 13.94 -43.14 -12.47
C ALA A 188 14.82 -44.00 -13.40
N GLU A 189 16.15 -43.89 -13.28
CA GLU A 189 17.13 -44.64 -14.06
C GLU A 189 17.66 -45.90 -13.33
N GLU A 190 17.28 -46.13 -12.06
CA GLU A 190 17.59 -47.37 -11.35
C GLU A 190 16.92 -48.57 -12.08
N PRO A 191 17.68 -49.62 -12.43
CA PRO A 191 17.11 -50.77 -13.10
C PRO A 191 16.14 -51.46 -12.13
N VAL A 192 14.90 -51.69 -12.58
CA VAL A 192 13.97 -52.61 -11.92
C VAL A 192 14.64 -53.99 -11.92
N VAL A 193 15.36 -54.29 -10.84
CA VAL A 193 15.94 -55.61 -10.62
C VAL A 193 14.76 -56.56 -10.54
N LYS A 194 14.61 -57.39 -11.59
CA LYS A 194 13.75 -58.56 -11.59
C LYS A 194 14.13 -59.39 -10.37
N THR A 195 13.25 -59.42 -9.37
CA THR A 195 13.32 -60.32 -8.24
C THR A 195 13.28 -61.75 -8.78
N VAL A 196 14.45 -62.40 -8.83
CA VAL A 196 14.53 -63.85 -8.93
C VAL A 196 14.33 -64.39 -7.52
N SER A 197 13.20 -65.08 -7.39
CA SER A 197 12.92 -66.25 -6.56
C SER A 197 13.85 -66.54 -5.40
N ALA A 198 13.27 -66.42 -4.21
CA ALA A 198 13.76 -67.02 -2.98
C ALA A 198 13.89 -68.54 -3.13
N ASP A 199 15.03 -69.09 -2.69
CA ASP A 199 15.03 -70.36 -1.99
C ASP A 199 16.25 -70.55 -1.08
N LYS A 200 15.92 -70.82 0.18
CA LYS A 200 16.62 -71.61 1.21
C LYS A 200 17.60 -70.93 2.21
N PRO A 201 17.48 -71.24 3.53
CA PRO A 201 18.21 -70.59 4.61
C PRO A 201 19.45 -71.39 5.03
N ILE A 202 20.52 -70.70 5.46
CA ILE A 202 21.60 -71.30 6.26
C ILE A 202 21.99 -70.34 7.39
N SER A 203 22.12 -70.96 8.55
CA SER A 203 22.32 -70.44 9.90
C SER A 203 23.75 -69.97 10.17
N ALA A 204 23.83 -68.96 11.05
CA ALA A 204 24.84 -68.64 12.06
C ALA A 204 26.33 -68.96 11.82
N ASP A 205 27.17 -67.93 11.91
CA ASP A 205 28.20 -67.93 12.95
C ASP A 205 28.59 -66.50 13.42
N LYS A 206 28.88 -66.38 14.72
CA LYS A 206 29.24 -65.16 15.49
C LYS A 206 30.77 -65.17 15.72
N PRO A 207 31.45 -64.01 15.78
CA PRO A 207 32.01 -63.55 17.07
C PRO A 207 31.92 -62.01 17.19
N GLU A 208 31.31 -61.41 18.22
CA GLU A 208 31.80 -61.13 19.59
C GLU A 208 33.17 -60.44 19.69
N ASN A 209 33.15 -59.13 19.96
CA ASN A 209 33.86 -58.33 21.00
C ASN A 209 33.91 -56.86 20.49
N THR A 210 33.80 -55.76 21.23
CA THR A 210 33.82 -55.41 22.66
C THR A 210 33.33 -53.95 22.74
N ALA A 211 32.55 -53.57 23.75
CA ALA A 211 32.18 -52.18 24.07
C ALA A 211 33.38 -51.40 24.68
N PRO A 212 33.29 -50.14 25.19
CA PRO A 212 32.26 -49.08 25.11
C PRO A 212 32.86 -47.68 24.79
N ALA A 213 32.06 -46.66 24.45
CA ALA A 213 32.50 -45.26 24.43
C ALA A 213 31.30 -44.28 24.59
N PRO A 214 31.50 -43.02 25.02
CA PRO A 214 31.18 -42.60 26.38
C PRO A 214 30.08 -41.51 26.44
N SER A 215 29.52 -41.32 27.65
CA SER A 215 28.81 -40.10 28.02
C SER A 215 29.77 -38.90 28.05
N PRO A 216 29.35 -37.69 27.65
CA PRO A 216 30.01 -36.48 28.11
C PRO A 216 29.24 -35.91 29.30
N GLU A 217 29.94 -35.89 30.42
CA GLU A 217 29.64 -35.14 31.62
C GLU A 217 29.54 -33.62 31.34
N THR A 218 28.63 -32.99 32.08
CA THR A 218 28.85 -31.80 32.89
C THR A 218 29.74 -30.67 32.33
N ILE A 219 29.12 -29.54 31.98
CA ILE A 219 29.74 -28.22 32.14
C ILE A 219 28.96 -27.43 33.18
N THR A 220 29.59 -27.27 34.34
CA THR A 220 29.25 -26.30 35.39
C THR A 220 29.51 -24.86 34.95
N LYS A 221 28.48 -24.02 35.11
CA LYS A 221 28.46 -22.70 35.80
C LYS A 221 29.60 -21.72 35.46
N THR A 222 29.31 -20.54 34.89
CA THR A 222 29.11 -19.31 35.69
C THR A 222 28.25 -18.23 35.00
N ALA A 223 27.14 -17.87 35.65
CA ALA A 223 26.50 -16.55 35.56
C ALA A 223 26.02 -16.17 36.99
N PRO A 224 26.18 -14.92 37.46
CA PRO A 224 25.47 -14.42 38.64
C PRO A 224 24.12 -13.79 38.22
N LYS A 225 22.99 -14.31 38.73
CA LYS A 225 22.12 -13.75 39.81
C LYS A 225 21.24 -12.60 39.30
N SER A 226 19.90 -12.57 39.39
CA SER A 226 18.99 -12.86 40.52
C SER A 226 17.54 -12.93 39.98
N ALA A 227 16.82 -14.05 40.15
CA ALA A 227 15.67 -14.27 41.05
C ALA A 227 14.32 -13.62 40.66
N SER A 228 13.29 -14.44 40.36
CA SER A 228 12.04 -14.53 41.15
C SER A 228 11.01 -15.55 40.60
N ILE A 229 10.88 -16.67 41.33
CA ILE A 229 9.68 -17.42 41.79
C ILE A 229 8.50 -17.72 40.83
N ALA A 230 8.25 -19.02 40.61
CA ALA A 230 6.98 -19.62 40.16
C ALA A 230 6.18 -20.19 41.37
N PRO A 231 4.93 -20.69 41.17
CA PRO A 231 4.84 -22.15 41.12
C PRO A 231 3.79 -22.75 40.15
N ALA A 232 4.23 -23.88 39.57
CA ALA A 232 3.53 -25.14 39.34
C ALA A 232 2.29 -25.24 38.42
N GLY A 233 2.44 -26.03 37.34
CA GLY A 233 1.33 -26.86 36.82
C GLY A 233 1.42 -27.26 35.34
N THR A 234 2.03 -28.42 35.09
CA THR A 234 1.92 -29.31 33.90
C THR A 234 2.84 -29.11 32.69
N SER A 235 3.66 -30.14 32.50
CA SER A 235 4.45 -30.49 31.31
C SER A 235 3.57 -30.67 30.07
N GLN A 236 3.96 -30.07 28.95
CA GLN A 236 3.62 -30.58 27.62
C GLN A 236 4.86 -30.55 26.71
N VAL A 237 5.03 -31.67 26.01
CA VAL A 237 6.02 -32.03 24.98
C VAL A 237 6.20 -30.91 23.94
N PRO A 238 7.38 -30.71 23.31
CA PRO A 238 7.58 -29.66 22.30
C PRO A 238 6.77 -29.99 21.03
N THR A 239 5.54 -29.50 20.96
CA THR A 239 4.75 -29.52 19.73
C THR A 239 5.18 -28.34 18.85
N LYS A 240 5.51 -28.64 17.59
CA LYS A 240 5.70 -27.69 16.47
C LYS A 240 4.69 -26.54 16.58
N PRO A 241 5.09 -25.25 16.45
CA PRO A 241 4.18 -24.13 16.66
C PRO A 241 2.99 -24.24 15.71
N LYS A 242 1.77 -24.31 16.27
CA LYS A 242 0.50 -24.54 15.55
C LYS A 242 0.10 -23.35 14.66
N HIS A 243 0.80 -22.23 14.76
CA HIS A 243 0.60 -21.00 13.99
C HIS A 243 1.92 -20.22 13.90
N GLN A 244 2.13 -19.53 12.79
CA GLN A 244 3.22 -18.55 12.61
C GLN A 244 2.68 -17.13 12.75
N ILE A 245 3.52 -16.20 13.20
CA ILE A 245 3.17 -14.79 13.30
C ILE A 245 3.85 -14.04 12.14
N TYR A 246 3.10 -13.19 11.45
CA TYR A 246 3.58 -12.38 10.35
C TYR A 246 3.29 -10.90 10.57
N HIS A 247 4.25 -10.04 10.23
CA HIS A 247 4.07 -8.59 10.22
C HIS A 247 3.89 -8.12 8.79
N VAL A 248 2.75 -7.51 8.52
CA VAL A 248 2.38 -7.00 7.19
C VAL A 248 3.37 -5.93 6.75
N VAL A 249 3.84 -6.02 5.51
CA VAL A 249 4.66 -4.97 4.88
C VAL A 249 3.90 -4.25 3.77
N ALA A 250 4.41 -3.11 3.33
CA ALA A 250 3.81 -2.34 2.24
C ALA A 250 3.66 -3.18 0.97
N GLY A 251 2.46 -3.15 0.37
CA GLY A 251 2.13 -3.89 -0.85
C GLY A 251 1.69 -5.35 -0.66
N ASP A 252 1.57 -5.81 0.59
CA ASP A 252 1.00 -7.12 0.91
C ASP A 252 -0.51 -7.18 0.65
N THR A 253 -0.97 -8.38 0.29
CA THR A 253 -2.39 -8.76 0.27
C THR A 253 -2.53 -10.13 0.91
N LEU A 254 -3.69 -10.47 1.45
CA LEU A 254 -3.92 -11.81 2.02
C LEU A 254 -3.64 -12.93 1.01
N THR A 255 -3.93 -12.70 -0.28
CA THR A 255 -3.61 -13.62 -1.37
C THR A 255 -2.10 -13.81 -1.56
N LYS A 256 -1.30 -12.74 -1.55
CA LYS A 256 0.17 -12.85 -1.64
C LYS A 256 0.76 -13.56 -0.43
N ILE A 257 0.21 -13.30 0.76
CA ILE A 257 0.63 -13.95 1.99
C ILE A 257 0.27 -15.44 1.94
N ALA A 258 -0.95 -15.80 1.51
CA ALA A 258 -1.37 -17.19 1.33
C ALA A 258 -0.51 -17.95 0.32
N THR A 259 -0.16 -17.34 -0.81
CA THR A 259 0.79 -17.93 -1.76
C THR A 259 2.15 -18.19 -1.12
N ARG A 260 2.65 -17.27 -0.28
CA ARG A 260 3.96 -17.42 0.39
C ARG A 260 3.96 -18.57 1.40
N TYR A 261 2.91 -18.70 2.20
CA TYR A 261 2.89 -19.64 3.33
C TYR A 261 2.27 -21.00 2.99
N TYR A 262 1.34 -21.05 2.04
CA TYR A 262 0.63 -22.26 1.66
C TYR A 262 0.85 -22.70 0.21
N GLY A 263 1.57 -21.90 -0.59
CA GLY A 263 1.76 -22.16 -2.02
C GLY A 263 0.52 -21.93 -2.87
N ASP A 264 -0.57 -21.45 -2.28
CA ASP A 264 -1.88 -21.31 -2.92
C ASP A 264 -2.51 -19.97 -2.54
N SER A 265 -2.73 -19.12 -3.54
CA SER A 265 -3.35 -17.81 -3.37
C SER A 265 -4.79 -17.89 -2.88
N GLY A 266 -5.49 -18.99 -3.15
CA GLY A 266 -6.89 -19.22 -2.76
C GLY A 266 -7.08 -19.41 -1.27
N LYS A 267 -6.02 -19.76 -0.53
CA LYS A 267 -6.03 -20.00 0.93
C LYS A 267 -5.96 -18.71 1.76
N TRP A 268 -6.28 -17.57 1.15
CA TRP A 268 -6.35 -16.27 1.83
C TRP A 268 -7.48 -16.21 2.86
N ASP A 269 -8.54 -16.99 2.62
CA ASP A 269 -9.70 -17.17 3.48
C ASP A 269 -9.29 -17.74 4.85
N ILE A 270 -8.42 -18.75 4.88
CA ILE A 270 -7.90 -19.35 6.12
C ILE A 270 -7.17 -18.32 6.99
N ILE A 271 -6.39 -17.44 6.35
CA ILE A 271 -5.69 -16.35 7.05
C ILE A 271 -6.71 -15.34 7.57
N TYR A 272 -7.70 -14.96 6.77
CA TYR A 272 -8.74 -14.02 7.19
C TYR A 272 -9.55 -14.55 8.37
N GLU A 273 -10.02 -15.80 8.31
CA GLU A 273 -10.80 -16.45 9.38
C GLU A 273 -10.06 -16.44 10.72
N ALA A 274 -8.76 -16.74 10.71
CA ALA A 274 -7.93 -16.74 11.91
C ALA A 274 -7.73 -15.34 12.52
N ASN A 275 -7.97 -14.27 11.76
CA ASN A 275 -7.72 -12.88 12.17
C ASN A 275 -8.99 -12.00 12.15
N LYS A 276 -10.19 -12.58 12.01
CA LYS A 276 -11.47 -11.84 11.97
C LYS A 276 -11.71 -10.93 13.16
N GLY A 277 -11.19 -11.26 14.34
CA GLY A 277 -11.27 -10.39 15.51
C GLY A 277 -10.55 -9.04 15.36
N MET A 278 -9.62 -8.95 14.41
CA MET A 278 -8.77 -7.77 14.16
C MET A 278 -9.04 -7.14 12.78
N MET A 279 -9.77 -7.82 11.88
CA MET A 279 -10.01 -7.42 10.50
C MET A 279 -11.50 -7.42 10.17
N ARG A 280 -12.03 -6.28 9.70
CA ARG A 280 -13.46 -6.16 9.30
C ARG A 280 -13.71 -6.75 7.93
N SER A 281 -12.77 -6.56 7.01
CA SER A 281 -12.80 -7.13 5.66
C SER A 281 -11.44 -7.72 5.26
N PRO A 282 -11.38 -8.59 4.24
CA PRO A 282 -10.12 -9.15 3.73
C PRO A 282 -9.13 -8.09 3.21
N GLY A 283 -9.63 -6.90 2.85
CA GLY A 283 -8.84 -5.77 2.38
C GLY A 283 -8.32 -4.84 3.48
N ASP A 284 -8.76 -5.01 4.73
CA ASP A 284 -8.34 -4.17 5.87
C ASP A 284 -6.96 -4.55 6.40
N LEU A 285 -5.98 -4.66 5.50
CA LEU A 285 -4.62 -5.03 5.82
C LEU A 285 -3.75 -3.78 5.95
N ARG A 286 -3.22 -3.52 7.16
CA ARG A 286 -2.40 -2.34 7.43
C ARG A 286 -0.93 -2.70 7.58
N VAL A 287 -0.04 -1.87 7.05
CA VAL A 287 1.41 -2.05 7.23
C VAL A 287 1.75 -2.06 8.72
N GLY A 288 2.58 -3.03 9.12
CA GLY A 288 2.95 -3.28 10.52
C GLY A 288 1.94 -4.12 11.31
N GLN A 289 0.76 -4.42 10.76
CA GLN A 289 -0.23 -5.26 11.42
C GLN A 289 0.30 -6.67 11.64
N THR A 290 -0.01 -7.24 12.80
CA THR A 290 0.36 -8.62 13.14
C THR A 290 -0.75 -9.56 12.74
N LEU A 291 -0.43 -10.59 11.95
CA LEU A 291 -1.32 -11.65 11.52
C LEU A 291 -0.89 -12.99 12.09
N VAL A 292 -1.88 -13.77 12.51
CA VAL A 292 -1.74 -15.19 12.81
C VAL A 292 -1.91 -15.97 11.51
N ILE A 293 -0.92 -16.81 11.16
CA ILE A 293 -0.94 -17.69 10.00
C ILE A 293 -1.08 -19.14 10.50
N PRO A 294 -2.27 -19.75 10.43
CA PRO A 294 -2.49 -21.13 10.87
C PRO A 294 -1.63 -22.12 10.10
N SER A 295 -1.16 -23.19 10.74
CA SER A 295 -0.60 -24.32 10.01
C SER A 295 -1.73 -25.21 9.49
N ILE A 296 -1.79 -25.42 8.18
CA ILE A 296 -2.68 -26.42 7.57
C ILE A 296 -1.98 -27.79 7.63
N GLN A 297 -2.62 -28.77 8.25
CA GLN A 297 -2.20 -30.17 8.11
C GLN A 297 -2.81 -30.68 6.81
N ASN A 298 -1.96 -31.13 5.88
CA ASN A 298 -2.39 -31.84 4.67
C ASN A 298 -2.85 -33.25 5.02
#